data_AF-A0A7S2HC87-F1
#
_entry.id   AF-A0A7S2HC87-F1
#
_cell.length_a   1.000
_cell.length_b   1.000
_cell.length_c   1.000
_cell.angle_alpha   90.00
_cell.angle_beta   90.00
_cell.angle_gamma   90.00
#
_symmetry.space_group_name_H-M   'P 1'
#
loop_
_entity.id
_entity.type
_entity.pdbx_description
1 polymer ?
#
loop_
_entity_poly.entity_id
_entity_poly.type
_entity_poly.pdbx_seq_one_letter_code
_entity_poly.pdbx_strand_id
1 'polypeptide(L)'
;RISASRASGVFVLPNSYCQDPLAEDTENVIRMMTMQRIARASSHLILLLMKSENQRLLAEAGISGVNLTCMALDQFKMEIIGKSCQVPGFSTFICNLCKSMQATEEK
;
A
#
# COMPACT_ATOMS: atom_id res chain seq x y z
N ARG A 1 -12.77 15.25 13.91
CA ARG A 1 -12.75 13.81 13.59
C ARG A 1 -12.88 13.66 12.08
N ILE A 2 -12.23 12.68 11.46
CA ILE A 2 -12.38 12.40 10.02
C ILE A 2 -13.69 11.63 9.76
N SER A 3 -14.39 11.95 8.69
CA SER A 3 -15.64 11.29 8.31
C SER A 3 -15.38 9.99 7.52
N ALA A 4 -14.70 9.01 8.14
CA ALA A 4 -14.30 7.77 7.49
C ALA A 4 -15.48 6.97 6.90
N SER A 5 -16.66 7.05 7.50
CA SER A 5 -17.90 6.44 7.00
C SER A 5 -18.39 7.03 5.66
N ARG A 6 -17.86 8.19 5.25
CA ARG A 6 -18.18 8.88 3.99
C ARG A 6 -17.01 8.89 3.01
N ALA A 7 -15.88 8.28 3.35
CA ALA A 7 -14.69 8.27 2.50
C ALA A 7 -14.85 7.27 1.34
N SER A 8 -14.47 7.67 0.13
CA SER A 8 -14.43 6.76 -1.04
C SER A 8 -13.30 5.73 -0.96
N GLY A 9 -12.21 6.08 -0.27
CA GLY A 9 -11.09 5.19 -0.01
C GLY A 9 -10.27 5.61 1.21
N VAL A 10 -9.55 4.65 1.76
CA VAL A 10 -8.67 4.81 2.93
C VAL A 10 -7.33 4.16 2.62
N PHE A 11 -6.25 4.91 2.83
CA PHE A 11 -4.89 4.45 2.59
C PHE A 11 -4.16 4.35 3.92
N VAL A 12 -3.60 3.19 4.22
CA VAL A 12 -2.70 2.96 5.35
C VAL A 12 -1.30 2.76 4.78
N LEU A 13 -0.44 3.76 4.98
CA LEU A 13 0.91 3.81 4.43
C LEU A 13 1.92 3.55 5.56
N PRO A 14 2.90 2.65 5.37
CA PRO A 14 3.90 2.37 6.37
C PRO A 14 4.96 3.46 6.39
N ASN A 15 5.62 3.61 7.53
CA ASN A 15 6.89 4.32 7.59
C ASN A 15 7.97 3.51 6.86
N SER A 16 8.34 3.94 5.65
CA SER A 16 9.37 3.26 4.84
C SER A 16 10.79 3.29 5.45
N TYR A 17 10.99 4.08 6.50
CA TYR A 17 12.26 4.21 7.22
C TYR A 17 12.21 3.62 8.64
N CYS A 18 11.21 2.76 8.93
CA CYS A 18 11.11 2.08 10.21
C CYS A 18 12.33 1.18 10.49
N GLN A 19 12.69 1.03 11.77
CA GLN A 19 13.76 0.13 12.19
C GLN A 19 13.29 -1.33 12.29
N ASP A 20 12.02 -1.54 12.68
CA ASP A 20 11.39 -2.85 12.78
C ASP A 20 10.18 -2.93 11.83
N PRO A 21 10.35 -3.55 10.64
CA PRO A 21 9.28 -3.72 9.68
C PRO A 21 8.10 -4.57 10.17
N LEU A 22 8.35 -5.55 11.04
CA LEU A 22 7.28 -6.41 11.56
C LEU A 22 6.40 -5.64 12.54
N ALA A 23 7.01 -4.86 13.43
CA ALA A 23 6.26 -4.00 14.35
C ALA A 23 5.43 -2.96 13.57
N GLU A 24 6.04 -2.28 12.59
CA GLU A 24 5.34 -1.30 11.72
C GLU A 24 4.15 -1.93 10.98
N ASP A 25 4.34 -3.09 10.34
CA ASP A 25 3.28 -3.79 9.63
C ASP A 25 2.17 -4.28 10.57
N THR A 26 2.53 -4.75 11.76
CA THR A 26 1.56 -5.16 12.79
C THR A 26 0.67 -3.99 13.21
N GLU A 27 1.27 -2.82 13.47
CA GLU A 27 0.51 -1.61 13.78
C GLU A 27 -0.41 -1.19 12.63
N ASN A 28 0.07 -1.27 11.38
CA ASN A 28 -0.72 -0.92 10.21
C ASN A 28 -1.87 -1.88 9.97
N VAL A 29 -1.70 -3.17 10.25
CA VAL A 29 -2.80 -4.16 10.23
C VAL A 29 -3.86 -3.83 11.28
N ILE A 30 -3.47 -3.44 12.51
CA ILE A 30 -4.41 -3.01 13.55
C ILE A 30 -5.15 -1.73 13.15
N ARG A 31 -4.45 -0.76 12.54
CA ARG A 31 -5.08 0.45 11.96
C ARG A 31 -6.09 0.06 10.90
N MET A 32 -5.74 -0.88 10.02
CA MET A 32 -6.64 -1.37 8.97
C MET A 32 -7.88 -2.07 9.53
N MET A 33 -7.75 -2.94 10.56
CA MET A 33 -8.91 -3.53 11.25
C MET A 33 -9.88 -2.47 11.74
N THR A 34 -9.34 -1.39 12.32
CA THR A 34 -10.15 -0.30 12.87
C THR A 34 -10.87 0.44 11.74
N MET A 35 -10.18 0.70 10.62
CA MET A 35 -10.78 1.32 9.45
C MET A 35 -11.85 0.44 8.81
N GLN A 36 -11.63 -0.87 8.72
CA GLN A 36 -12.63 -1.81 8.17
C GLN A 36 -13.95 -1.79 8.96
N ARG A 37 -13.89 -1.57 10.28
CA ARG A 37 -15.08 -1.48 11.14
C ARG A 37 -15.85 -0.17 11.00
N ILE A 38 -15.17 0.93 10.63
CA ILE A 38 -15.75 2.29 10.63
C ILE A 38 -16.10 2.75 9.20
N ALA A 39 -15.32 2.35 8.21
CA ALA A 39 -15.52 2.70 6.82
C ALA A 39 -16.79 2.04 6.27
N ARG A 40 -17.35 2.65 5.22
CA ARG A 40 -18.52 2.07 4.55
C ARG A 40 -18.10 0.79 3.82
N ALA A 41 -19.02 -0.16 3.68
CA ALA A 41 -18.79 -1.37 2.90
C ALA A 41 -18.32 -1.12 1.45
N SER A 42 -18.62 0.05 0.87
CA SER A 42 -18.17 0.42 -0.49
C SER A 42 -16.85 1.19 -0.54
N SER A 43 -16.22 1.50 0.59
CA SER A 43 -14.96 2.24 0.62
C SER A 43 -13.84 1.30 0.20
N HIS A 44 -12.93 1.78 -0.66
CA HIS A 44 -11.73 1.02 -1.02
C HIS A 44 -10.68 1.16 0.08
N LEU A 45 -10.27 0.04 0.67
CA LEU A 45 -9.26 -0.01 1.71
C LEU A 45 -7.94 -0.43 1.07
N ILE A 46 -6.92 0.40 1.21
CA ILE A 46 -5.60 0.14 0.63
C ILE A 46 -4.59 0.10 1.76
N LEU A 47 -3.93 -1.05 1.91
CA LEU A 47 -2.88 -1.29 2.89
C LEU A 47 -1.56 -1.51 2.16
N LEU A 48 -0.56 -0.73 2.53
CA LEU A 48 0.81 -1.00 2.17
C LEU A 48 1.54 -1.63 3.36
N LEU A 49 2.26 -2.71 3.10
CA LEU A 49 3.15 -3.38 4.05
C LEU A 49 4.60 -3.17 3.64
N MET A 50 5.50 -3.19 4.60
CA MET A 50 6.94 -3.21 4.36
C MET A 50 7.39 -4.55 3.81
N LYS A 51 6.84 -5.66 4.34
CA LYS A 51 7.25 -7.03 3.99
C LYS A 51 6.10 -7.89 3.49
N SER A 52 6.35 -8.65 2.43
CA SER A 52 5.37 -9.56 1.84
C SER A 52 4.99 -10.73 2.75
N GLU A 53 5.92 -11.24 3.54
CA GLU A 53 5.66 -12.31 4.52
C GLU A 53 4.63 -11.90 5.59
N ASN A 54 4.53 -10.59 5.86
CA ASN A 54 3.58 -10.04 6.84
C ASN A 54 2.15 -9.98 6.30
N GLN A 55 1.90 -10.32 5.03
CA GLN A 55 0.53 -10.45 4.52
C GLN A 55 -0.28 -11.49 5.29
N ARG A 56 0.37 -12.50 5.90
CA ARG A 56 -0.29 -13.47 6.78
C ARG A 56 -1.00 -12.82 7.98
N LEU A 57 -0.50 -11.67 8.45
CA LEU A 57 -1.09 -10.95 9.57
C LEU A 57 -2.51 -10.49 9.26
N LEU A 58 -2.84 -10.21 7.98
CA LEU A 58 -4.21 -9.89 7.57
C LEU A 58 -5.15 -11.09 7.68
N ALA A 59 -4.67 -12.27 7.31
CA ALA A 59 -5.43 -13.51 7.41
C ALA A 59 -5.67 -13.88 8.89
N GLU A 60 -4.63 -13.80 9.72
CA GLU A 60 -4.71 -14.00 11.17
C GLU A 60 -5.65 -13.00 11.85
N ALA A 61 -5.65 -11.76 11.35
CA ALA A 61 -6.52 -10.68 11.77
C ALA A 61 -7.99 -10.84 11.35
N GLY A 62 -8.32 -11.82 10.49
CA GLY A 62 -9.64 -11.99 9.92
C GLY A 62 -10.06 -10.85 8.98
N ILE A 63 -9.11 -10.03 8.53
CA ILE A 63 -9.38 -8.93 7.61
C ILE A 63 -9.48 -9.54 6.21
N SER A 64 -10.71 -9.66 5.72
CA SER A 64 -11.00 -10.07 4.35
C SER A 64 -12.08 -9.18 3.75
N GLY A 65 -12.05 -8.96 2.44
CA GLY A 65 -13.05 -8.17 1.76
C GLY A 65 -12.72 -7.89 0.31
N VAL A 66 -13.74 -7.82 -0.55
CA VAL A 66 -13.61 -7.56 -1.99
C VAL A 66 -12.98 -6.19 -2.27
N ASN A 67 -13.16 -5.23 -1.35
CA ASN A 67 -12.69 -3.85 -1.50
C ASN A 67 -11.36 -3.57 -0.78
N LEU A 68 -10.64 -4.62 -0.36
CA LEU A 68 -9.33 -4.50 0.28
C LEU A 68 -8.22 -4.83 -0.72
N THR A 69 -7.33 -3.87 -0.95
CA THR A 69 -6.08 -4.06 -1.67
C THR A 69 -4.92 -4.04 -0.69
N CYS A 70 -4.15 -5.13 -0.63
CA CYS A 70 -2.92 -5.19 0.12
C CYS A 70 -1.74 -5.31 -0.85
N MET A 71 -0.68 -4.52 -0.63
CA MET A 71 0.55 -4.60 -1.40
C MET A 71 1.75 -4.50 -0.46
N ALA A 72 2.80 -5.27 -0.72
CA ALA A 72 4.05 -5.19 0.02
C ALA A 72 5.13 -4.48 -0.80
N LEU A 73 5.81 -3.52 -0.18
CA LEU A 73 6.82 -2.69 -0.85
C LEU A 73 8.05 -3.49 -1.28
N ASP A 74 8.49 -4.45 -0.47
CA ASP A 74 9.65 -5.30 -0.81
C ASP A 74 9.37 -6.18 -2.03
N GLN A 75 8.22 -6.84 -2.08
CA GLN A 75 7.81 -7.67 -3.21
C GLN A 75 7.70 -6.82 -4.47
N PHE A 76 6.98 -5.70 -4.43
CA PHE A 76 6.82 -4.83 -5.58
C PHE A 76 8.18 -4.32 -6.10
N LYS A 77 9.08 -3.92 -5.19
CA LYS A 77 10.44 -3.49 -5.54
C LYS A 77 11.23 -4.62 -6.21
N MET A 78 11.20 -5.82 -5.63
CA MET A 78 11.95 -6.97 -6.15
C MET A 78 11.41 -7.46 -7.50
N GLU A 79 10.09 -7.42 -7.71
CA GLU A 79 9.46 -7.75 -8.99
C GLU A 79 9.90 -6.78 -10.11
N ILE A 80 9.93 -5.47 -9.81
CA ILE A 80 10.43 -4.46 -10.75
C ILE A 80 11.91 -4.69 -11.07
N ILE A 81 12.75 -4.95 -10.06
CA ILE A 81 14.18 -5.23 -10.27
C ILE A 81 14.37 -6.49 -11.11
N GLY A 82 13.61 -7.55 -10.81
CA GLY A 82 13.65 -8.80 -11.56
C GLY A 82 13.30 -8.60 -13.05
N LYS A 83 12.33 -7.75 -13.36
CA LYS A 83 11.99 -7.39 -14.75
C LYS A 83 13.05 -6.53 -15.42
N SER A 84 13.70 -5.63 -14.68
CA SER A 84 14.84 -4.85 -15.21
C SER A 84 16.03 -5.72 -15.62
N CYS A 85 16.19 -6.93 -15.06
CA CYS A 85 17.19 -7.89 -15.52
C CYS A 85 16.87 -8.48 -16.91
N GLN A 86 15.59 -8.54 -17.29
CA GLN A 86 15.16 -9.03 -18.60
C GLN A 86 15.15 -7.90 -19.65
N VAL A 87 14.75 -6.71 -19.23
CA VAL A 87 14.62 -5.53 -20.10
C VAL A 87 15.29 -4.34 -19.41
N PRO A 88 16.50 -3.94 -19.83
CA PRO A 88 17.16 -2.76 -19.29
C PRO A 88 16.28 -1.51 -19.43
N GLY A 89 16.15 -0.75 -18.34
CA GLY A 89 15.30 0.45 -18.30
C GLY A 89 13.83 0.22 -17.94
N PHE A 90 13.40 -1.03 -17.74
CA PHE A 90 12.02 -1.36 -17.36
C PHE A 90 11.56 -0.65 -16.09
N SER A 91 12.37 -0.64 -15.03
CA SER A 91 12.06 0.06 -13.78
C SER A 91 11.82 1.55 -13.98
N THR A 92 12.67 2.22 -14.77
CA THR A 92 12.51 3.65 -15.07
C THR A 92 11.22 3.91 -15.84
N PHE A 93 10.91 3.07 -16.84
CA PHE A 93 9.69 3.17 -17.61
C PHE A 93 8.43 3.07 -16.72
N ILE A 94 8.33 2.03 -15.89
CA ILE A 94 7.17 1.84 -14.99
C ILE A 94 7.08 2.96 -13.95
N CYS A 95 8.19 3.33 -13.32
CA CYS A 95 8.19 4.39 -12.30
C CYS A 95 7.80 5.75 -12.87
N ASN A 96 8.11 6.03 -14.13
CA ASN A 96 7.70 7.27 -14.80
C ASN A 96 6.23 7.23 -15.24
N LEU A 97 5.68 6.05 -15.56
CA LEU A 97 4.25 5.89 -15.87
C LEU A 97 3.36 6.18 -14.65
N CYS A 98 3.80 5.77 -13.46
CA CYS A 98 3.02 5.95 -12.22
C CYS A 98 3.20 7.34 -11.57
N LYS A 99 4.11 8.17 -12.07
CA LYS A 99 4.33 9.53 -11.55
C LYS A 99 3.54 10.53 -12.37
N SER A 100 2.62 11.24 -11.73
CA SER A 100 2.04 12.45 -12.31
C SER A 100 3.06 13.58 -12.22
N MET A 101 3.51 14.11 -13.36
CA MET A 101 4.37 15.29 -13.42
C MET A 101 3.50 16.53 -13.65
N GLN A 102 3.61 17.52 -12.79
CA GLN A 102 3.01 18.83 -13.04
C GLN A 102 3.89 19.56 -14.06
N ALA A 103 3.33 19.92 -15.21
CA ALA A 103 4.01 20.80 -16.15
C ALA A 103 4.05 22.21 -15.54
N THR A 104 5.23 22.67 -15.13
CA THR A 104 5.41 24.06 -14.74
C THR A 104 5.39 24.89 -16.02
N GLU A 105 4.32 25.66 -16.24
CA GLU A 105 4.31 26.71 -17.27
C GLU A 105 5.32 27.78 -16.84
N GLU A 106 6.49 27.82 -17.47
CA GLU A 106 7.39 28.96 -17.35
C GLU A 106 6.71 30.17 -18.00
N LYS A 107 6.51 31.22 -17.19
CA LYS A 107 5.98 32.53 -17.61
C LYS A 107 7.11 33.46 -18.02
#